data_AF-A0A812T6R2-F1
#
_entry.id   AF-A0A812T6R2-F1
#
_cell.length_a   1.000
_cell.length_b   1.000
_cell.length_c   1.000
_cell.angle_alpha   90.00
_cell.angle_beta   90.00
_cell.angle_gamma   90.00
#
_symmetry.space_group_name_H-M   'P 1'
#
loop_
_entity.id
_entity.type
_entity.pdbx_description
1 polymer ?
#
loop_
_entity_poly.entity_id
_entity_poly.type
_entity_poly.pdbx_seq_one_letter_code
_entity_poly.pdbx_strand_id
1 'polypeptide(L)'
;MASSSVCRRPACPSKAFNLQSRGASLDTTAAGSVQWSSYSSSSASCAGHASPVLDTSSTLIYLDWDDTLFPSTEIFDRWGVRHEGDAISVTEERAELLRAWSEALQRFLKACMEYSGSCVIVTNAQSPWVEECLRRFAPELIPLFACPGGPTVLYAKEVLRALRLRKKVRHQDDSVIPAKHVDAYWDDEDTQRFKFVEMSASKFHAMKLEFLEFFSGREGHSRRNIINFGDMEYEHEAVRELGMRMSELQPEPHVKSFLLPEAPKISELTVRLELLRLLLPAIVSHSSDIDLDLKESPVPMKLLSKALRLPELGQVDLAHAWGDGPTPSTEEVASCLVEVAMALQTSSA
;
A
#
# COMPACT_ATOMS: atom_id res chain seq x y z
N MET A 1 19.06 17.36 50.57
CA MET A 1 18.94 18.18 49.35
C MET A 1 19.61 17.43 48.21
N ALA A 2 18.83 16.73 47.38
CA ALA A 2 19.33 16.06 46.18
C ALA A 2 18.43 16.52 45.03
N SER A 3 19.03 17.23 44.07
CA SER A 3 18.35 17.90 42.98
C SER A 3 18.08 16.92 41.84
N SER A 4 16.82 16.85 41.41
CA SER A 4 16.34 16.07 40.27
C SER A 4 16.74 16.73 38.95
N SER A 5 17.54 16.06 38.13
CA SER A 5 17.76 16.45 36.73
C SER A 5 16.76 15.74 35.82
N VAL A 6 15.72 16.47 35.43
CA VAL A 6 14.78 16.09 34.38
C VAL A 6 15.50 16.17 33.03
N CYS A 7 15.77 15.02 32.42
CA CYS A 7 16.36 14.94 31.08
C CYS A 7 15.25 15.12 30.04
N ARG A 8 15.09 16.36 29.52
CA ARG A 8 14.22 16.63 28.37
C ARG A 8 14.85 16.03 27.10
N ARG A 9 14.15 15.09 26.46
CA ARG A 9 14.51 14.59 25.12
C ARG A 9 14.14 15.62 24.04
N PRO A 10 14.92 15.72 22.95
CA PRO A 10 14.62 16.65 21.85
C PRO A 10 13.43 16.15 21.02
N ALA A 11 12.54 17.09 20.66
CA ALA A 11 11.42 16.85 19.76
C ALA A 11 11.92 16.53 18.35
N CYS A 12 11.31 15.51 17.71
CA CYS A 12 11.49 15.28 16.27
C CYS A 12 10.85 16.44 15.47
N PRO A 13 11.45 16.83 14.34
CA PRO A 13 10.90 17.87 13.48
C PRO A 13 9.58 17.38 12.85
N SER A 14 8.56 18.20 12.96
CA SER A 14 7.24 18.02 12.37
C SER A 14 7.32 17.77 10.87
N LYS A 15 6.77 16.63 10.40
CA LYS A 15 6.49 16.33 8.99
C LYS A 15 5.40 17.29 8.49
N ALA A 16 5.80 18.45 7.97
CA ALA A 16 4.89 19.41 7.35
C ALA A 16 4.91 19.22 5.83
N PHE A 17 3.79 18.77 5.29
CA PHE A 17 3.49 18.76 3.86
C PHE A 17 3.32 20.22 3.41
N ASN A 18 4.25 20.74 2.60
CA ASN A 18 4.24 22.15 2.20
C ASN A 18 4.07 22.26 0.68
N LEU A 19 2.84 22.47 0.23
CA LEU A 19 2.52 22.84 -1.15
C LEU A 19 1.93 24.25 -1.16
N GLN A 20 2.66 25.21 -1.72
CA GLN A 20 2.14 26.55 -1.98
C GLN A 20 1.30 26.52 -3.27
N SER A 21 -0.02 26.62 -3.13
CA SER A 21 -0.96 26.72 -4.25
C SER A 21 -0.99 28.12 -4.84
N ARG A 22 -0.85 28.24 -6.17
CA ARG A 22 -1.28 29.43 -6.93
C ARG A 22 -2.62 29.13 -7.59
N GLY A 23 -3.63 29.93 -7.25
CA GLY A 23 -5.00 29.74 -7.71
C GLY A 23 -5.24 30.21 -9.15
N ALA A 24 -6.19 29.54 -9.80
CA ALA A 24 -6.96 30.10 -10.91
C ALA A 24 -8.39 29.53 -10.82
N SER A 25 -9.35 30.45 -10.85
CA SER A 25 -10.79 30.23 -10.93
C SER A 25 -11.21 30.21 -12.40
N LEU A 26 -12.19 29.38 -12.76
CA LEU A 26 -13.30 29.74 -13.66
C LEU A 26 -14.34 28.61 -13.80
N ASP A 27 -15.59 29.03 -13.75
CA ASP A 27 -16.83 28.24 -13.78
C ASP A 27 -17.29 27.84 -15.21
N THR A 28 -18.11 26.77 -15.25
CA THR A 28 -19.43 26.66 -15.94
C THR A 28 -19.61 25.58 -17.02
N THR A 29 -20.57 24.69 -16.72
CA THR A 29 -21.55 23.93 -17.55
C THR A 29 -21.14 22.70 -18.39
N ALA A 30 -21.50 21.55 -17.80
CA ALA A 30 -22.50 20.56 -18.26
C ALA A 30 -22.36 19.90 -19.66
N ALA A 31 -21.98 18.62 -19.63
CA ALA A 31 -22.57 17.57 -20.47
C ALA A 31 -22.32 16.17 -19.85
N GLY A 32 -23.41 15.50 -19.44
CA GLY A 32 -23.57 14.05 -19.26
C GLY A 32 -22.42 13.22 -18.69
N SER A 33 -22.19 13.27 -17.37
CA SER A 33 -21.46 12.23 -16.65
C SER A 33 -22.45 11.24 -16.00
N VAL A 34 -22.24 9.95 -16.25
CA VAL A 34 -22.94 8.88 -15.53
C VAL A 34 -22.32 8.79 -14.15
N GLN A 35 -23.12 9.07 -13.13
CA GLN A 35 -22.71 9.24 -11.75
C GLN A 35 -22.58 7.86 -11.07
N TRP A 36 -21.35 7.42 -10.77
CA TRP A 36 -21.06 6.26 -9.90
C TRP A 36 -21.34 6.48 -8.41
N SER A 37 -22.20 7.45 -8.10
CA SER A 37 -22.54 7.87 -6.74
C SER A 37 -23.59 7.01 -6.04
N SER A 38 -24.15 5.95 -6.66
CA SER A 38 -25.20 5.14 -6.03
C SER A 38 -24.71 3.99 -5.15
N TYR A 39 -23.40 3.78 -4.98
CA TYR A 39 -22.89 2.87 -3.95
C TYR A 39 -22.56 3.59 -2.63
N SER A 40 -23.16 4.77 -2.42
CA SER A 40 -23.29 5.34 -1.08
C SER A 40 -24.18 4.40 -0.26
N SER A 41 -23.53 3.57 0.55
CA SER A 41 -23.97 3.14 1.88
C SER A 41 -25.46 3.40 2.15
N SER A 42 -26.30 2.53 1.59
CA SER A 42 -27.62 2.32 2.16
C SER A 42 -27.37 1.75 3.55
N SER A 43 -27.56 2.58 4.56
CA SER A 43 -27.70 2.17 5.94
C SER A 43 -28.90 1.22 6.02
N ALA A 44 -28.63 -0.06 5.77
CA ALA A 44 -29.56 -1.12 6.07
C ALA A 44 -29.73 -1.12 7.60
N SER A 45 -30.78 -0.45 8.04
CA SER A 45 -31.34 -0.65 9.36
C SER A 45 -31.93 -2.06 9.40
N CYS A 46 -31.10 -3.02 9.79
CA CYS A 46 -31.51 -4.32 10.27
C CYS A 46 -30.79 -4.58 11.58
N ALA A 47 -31.60 -4.88 12.59
CA ALA A 47 -31.22 -4.97 13.98
C ALA A 47 -30.08 -5.97 14.23
N GLY A 48 -29.02 -5.51 14.88
CA GLY A 48 -28.44 -6.22 16.00
C GLY A 48 -27.39 -7.29 15.74
N HIS A 49 -26.41 -7.10 14.86
CA HIS A 49 -25.09 -7.72 15.01
C HIS A 49 -24.01 -6.62 14.91
N ALA A 50 -23.39 -6.29 16.05
CA ALA A 50 -22.25 -5.39 16.08
C ALA A 50 -21.10 -6.07 15.32
N SER A 51 -20.68 -5.48 14.20
CA SER A 51 -19.33 -5.76 13.68
C SER A 51 -18.37 -5.59 14.86
N PRO A 52 -17.49 -6.57 15.15
CA PRO A 52 -16.53 -6.41 16.23
C PRO A 52 -15.81 -5.09 15.96
N VAL A 53 -15.85 -4.16 16.91
CA VAL A 53 -15.15 -2.88 16.80
C VAL A 53 -13.69 -3.22 16.57
N LEU A 54 -13.22 -3.09 15.32
CA LEU A 54 -11.85 -3.41 14.97
C LEU A 54 -10.97 -2.37 15.64
N ASP A 55 -10.07 -2.83 16.51
CA ASP A 55 -9.08 -1.95 17.11
C ASP A 55 -8.05 -1.56 16.05
N THR A 56 -8.30 -0.44 15.36
CA THR A 56 -7.43 0.07 14.30
C THR A 56 -6.02 0.32 14.82
N SER A 57 -5.86 0.66 16.11
CA SER A 57 -4.56 0.91 16.73
C SER A 57 -3.65 -0.33 16.78
N SER A 58 -4.21 -1.53 16.57
CA SER A 58 -3.50 -2.80 16.45
C SER A 58 -2.98 -3.11 15.04
N THR A 59 -3.34 -2.32 14.02
CA THR A 59 -3.07 -2.64 12.61
C THR A 59 -2.21 -1.58 11.93
N LEU A 60 -1.14 -2.04 11.29
CA LEU A 60 -0.22 -1.25 10.47
C LEU A 60 -0.22 -1.80 9.03
N ILE A 61 -0.47 -0.94 8.05
CA ILE A 61 -0.52 -1.30 6.63
C ILE A 61 0.66 -0.67 5.90
N TYR A 62 1.45 -1.51 5.23
CA TYR A 62 2.48 -1.13 4.28
C TYR A 62 1.98 -1.33 2.84
N LEU A 63 2.25 -0.34 2.00
CA LEU A 63 1.93 -0.34 0.58
C LEU A 63 3.20 0.01 -0.20
N ASP A 64 3.53 -0.70 -1.26
CA ASP A 64 4.44 -0.14 -2.27
C ASP A 64 3.71 0.90 -3.14
N TRP A 65 4.44 1.66 -3.97
CA TRP A 65 3.91 2.67 -4.87
C TRP A 65 3.91 2.22 -6.32
N ASP A 66 5.08 1.94 -6.88
CA ASP A 66 5.29 1.72 -8.32
C ASP A 66 4.72 0.35 -8.70
N ASP A 67 3.85 0.32 -9.71
CA ASP A 67 3.10 -0.84 -10.20
C ASP A 67 2.25 -1.62 -9.15
N THR A 68 2.26 -1.16 -7.90
CA THR A 68 1.37 -1.57 -6.81
C THR A 68 0.16 -0.65 -6.61
N LEU A 69 0.40 0.67 -6.48
CA LEU A 69 -0.66 1.69 -6.34
C LEU A 69 -0.74 2.61 -7.55
N PHE A 70 0.38 2.83 -8.22
CA PHE A 70 0.54 3.72 -9.35
C PHE A 70 1.08 2.92 -10.55
N PRO A 71 0.39 2.89 -11.71
CA PRO A 71 0.75 2.02 -12.83
C PRO A 71 1.91 2.63 -13.64
N SER A 72 3.10 2.69 -13.03
CA SER A 72 4.32 3.31 -13.55
C SER A 72 4.72 2.73 -14.90
N THR A 73 4.79 1.40 -15.04
CA THR A 73 5.20 0.78 -16.31
C THR A 73 4.17 1.01 -17.41
N GLU A 74 2.88 1.01 -17.10
CA GLU A 74 1.86 1.32 -18.11
C GLU A 74 1.96 2.77 -18.60
N ILE A 75 2.13 3.72 -17.68
CA ILE A 75 2.18 5.15 -18.00
C ILE A 75 3.48 5.51 -18.74
N PHE A 76 4.63 5.10 -18.24
CA PHE A 76 5.91 5.57 -18.77
C PHE A 76 6.42 4.69 -19.92
N ASP A 77 6.36 3.37 -19.76
CA ASP A 77 6.98 2.46 -20.74
C ASP A 77 6.03 2.15 -21.89
N ARG A 78 4.76 1.80 -21.59
CA ARG A 78 3.79 1.39 -22.61
C ARG A 78 3.13 2.58 -23.29
N TRP A 79 2.71 3.59 -22.54
CA TRP A 79 2.10 4.80 -23.12
C TRP A 79 3.14 5.80 -23.62
N GLY A 80 4.40 5.68 -23.19
CA GLY A 80 5.48 6.58 -23.58
C GLY A 80 5.37 7.99 -22.98
N VAL A 81 4.64 8.15 -21.86
CA VAL A 81 4.56 9.43 -21.16
C VAL A 81 5.94 9.74 -20.58
N ARG A 82 6.41 10.99 -20.69
CA ARG A 82 7.72 11.36 -20.15
C ARG A 82 7.69 11.44 -18.63
N HIS A 83 8.80 11.08 -17.98
CA HIS A 83 8.98 11.24 -16.54
C HIS A 83 8.94 12.70 -16.07
N GLU A 84 9.16 13.68 -16.96
CA GLU A 84 9.19 15.11 -16.63
C GLU A 84 8.15 15.90 -17.44
N GLY A 85 7.60 16.96 -16.84
CA GLY A 85 6.69 17.93 -17.48
C GLY A 85 5.42 18.24 -16.68
N ASP A 86 4.82 19.42 -16.92
CA ASP A 86 3.70 19.92 -16.12
C ASP A 86 2.32 19.40 -16.57
N ALA A 87 2.11 19.23 -17.87
CA ALA A 87 0.83 18.80 -18.44
C ALA A 87 0.98 17.45 -19.15
N ILE A 88 0.13 16.48 -18.80
CA ILE A 88 0.02 15.22 -19.52
C ILE A 88 -0.92 15.45 -20.69
N SER A 89 -0.43 15.28 -21.91
CA SER A 89 -1.27 15.20 -23.10
C SER A 89 -1.58 13.74 -23.38
N VAL A 90 -2.76 13.28 -22.96
CA VAL A 90 -3.28 11.93 -23.20
C VAL A 90 -4.57 12.00 -24.02
N THR A 91 -4.92 10.89 -24.68
CA THR A 91 -6.22 10.75 -25.33
C THR A 91 -7.33 10.75 -24.28
N GLU A 92 -8.56 11.07 -24.69
CA GLU A 92 -9.73 11.06 -23.80
C GLU A 92 -9.92 9.70 -23.12
N GLU A 93 -9.73 8.60 -23.86
CA GLU A 93 -9.79 7.24 -23.35
C GLU A 93 -8.79 6.98 -22.21
N ARG A 94 -7.55 7.46 -22.37
CA ARG A 94 -6.51 7.34 -21.34
C ARG A 94 -6.80 8.24 -20.14
N ALA A 95 -7.40 9.42 -20.36
CA ALA A 95 -7.85 10.30 -19.28
C ALA A 95 -8.97 9.65 -18.45
N GLU A 96 -9.90 8.93 -19.09
CA GLU A 96 -10.95 8.16 -18.39
C GLU A 96 -10.34 7.05 -17.52
N LEU A 97 -9.39 6.29 -18.06
CA LEU A 97 -8.68 5.25 -17.31
C LEU A 97 -7.96 5.82 -16.07
N LEU A 98 -7.28 6.96 -16.22
CA LEU A 98 -6.62 7.65 -15.09
C LEU A 98 -7.63 8.13 -14.05
N ARG A 99 -8.79 8.64 -14.47
CA ARG A 99 -9.86 9.08 -13.55
C ARG A 99 -10.41 7.89 -12.75
N ALA A 100 -10.75 6.80 -13.43
CA ALA A 100 -11.25 5.59 -12.79
C ALA A 100 -10.23 5.00 -11.80
N TRP A 101 -8.95 4.95 -12.19
CA TRP A 101 -7.86 4.52 -11.31
C TRP A 101 -7.71 5.43 -10.08
N SER A 102 -7.71 6.75 -10.26
CA SER A 102 -7.54 7.70 -9.16
C SER A 102 -8.70 7.61 -8.16
N GLU A 103 -9.93 7.44 -8.64
CA GLU A 103 -11.09 7.19 -7.78
C GLU A 103 -10.95 5.87 -6.98
N ALA A 104 -10.55 4.78 -7.64
CA ALA A 104 -10.34 3.49 -6.99
C ALA A 104 -9.21 3.57 -5.94
N LEU A 105 -8.10 4.24 -6.26
CA LEU A 105 -7.00 4.51 -5.35
C LEU A 105 -7.47 5.33 -4.14
N GLN A 106 -8.29 6.36 -4.35
CA GLN A 106 -8.87 7.14 -3.26
C GLN A 106 -9.68 6.26 -2.30
N ARG A 107 -10.57 5.42 -2.85
CA ARG A 107 -11.44 4.55 -2.05
C ARG A 107 -10.62 3.50 -1.30
N PHE A 108 -9.60 2.92 -1.94
CA PHE A 108 -8.69 1.96 -1.31
C PHE A 108 -7.90 2.59 -0.17
N LEU A 109 -7.25 3.74 -0.39
CA LEU A 109 -6.47 4.43 0.65
C LEU A 109 -7.34 4.87 1.84
N LYS A 110 -8.57 5.35 1.58
CA LYS A 110 -9.53 5.66 2.64
C LYS A 110 -9.90 4.43 3.47
N ALA A 111 -10.10 3.27 2.83
CA ALA A 111 -10.33 2.02 3.55
C ALA A 111 -9.10 1.62 4.37
N CYS A 112 -7.89 1.74 3.82
CA CYS A 112 -6.65 1.50 4.59
C CYS A 112 -6.60 2.37 5.85
N MET A 113 -6.93 3.66 5.76
CA MET A 113 -7.00 4.57 6.91
C MET A 113 -8.13 4.22 7.88
N GLU A 114 -9.26 3.70 7.39
CA GLU A 114 -10.39 3.29 8.23
C GLU A 114 -10.07 2.03 9.04
N TYR A 115 -9.35 1.08 8.47
CA TYR A 115 -9.07 -0.22 9.09
C TYR A 115 -7.67 -0.34 9.72
N SER A 116 -6.88 0.74 9.73
CA SER A 116 -5.55 0.75 10.36
C SER A 116 -5.32 2.02 11.16
N GLY A 117 -4.41 1.94 12.13
CA GLY A 117 -3.95 3.10 12.88
C GLY A 117 -2.86 3.86 12.14
N SER A 118 -2.26 3.24 11.12
CA SER A 118 -1.25 3.85 10.25
C SER A 118 -1.23 3.15 8.89
N CYS A 119 -1.29 3.95 7.83
CA CYS A 119 -1.18 3.55 6.43
C CYS A 119 0.08 4.19 5.84
N VAL A 120 1.02 3.36 5.40
CA VAL A 120 2.38 3.80 5.09
C VAL A 120 2.80 3.27 3.73
N ILE A 121 3.04 4.18 2.81
CA ILE A 121 3.63 3.88 1.51
C ILE A 121 5.15 3.81 1.72
N VAL A 122 5.74 2.65 1.45
CA VAL A 122 7.19 2.42 1.55
C VAL A 122 7.69 2.17 0.14
N THR A 123 8.44 3.12 -0.45
CA THR A 123 8.91 3.02 -1.84
C THR A 123 10.43 3.03 -1.94
N ASN A 124 10.98 2.31 -2.92
CA ASN A 124 12.40 2.34 -3.28
C ASN A 124 12.74 3.45 -4.30
N ALA A 125 11.77 4.27 -4.68
CA ALA A 125 12.00 5.49 -5.46
C ALA A 125 12.77 6.55 -4.67
N GLN A 126 13.15 7.63 -5.36
CA GLN A 126 13.78 8.79 -4.75
C GLN A 126 12.73 9.86 -4.44
N SER A 127 12.85 10.58 -3.32
CA SER A 127 12.00 11.74 -3.06
C SER A 127 12.23 12.84 -4.12
N PRO A 128 11.18 13.54 -4.60
CA PRO A 128 9.77 13.47 -4.21
C PRO A 128 8.87 12.73 -5.23
N TRP A 129 9.23 11.50 -5.61
CA TRP A 129 8.55 10.75 -6.68
C TRP A 129 7.03 10.57 -6.47
N VAL A 130 6.59 10.19 -5.27
CA VAL A 130 5.16 9.95 -5.00
C VAL A 130 4.37 11.26 -5.12
N GLU A 131 4.89 12.35 -4.54
CA GLU A 131 4.25 13.66 -4.62
C GLU A 131 4.18 14.17 -6.06
N GLU A 132 5.22 13.90 -6.85
CA GLU A 132 5.27 14.22 -8.27
C GLU A 132 4.21 13.47 -9.07
N CYS A 133 4.06 12.17 -8.80
CA CYS A 133 3.02 11.34 -9.40
C CYS A 133 1.63 11.85 -9.05
N LEU A 134 1.37 12.16 -7.77
CA LEU A 134 0.09 12.72 -7.34
C LEU A 134 -0.21 14.03 -8.06
N ARG A 135 0.74 14.97 -8.08
CA ARG A 135 0.53 16.28 -8.71
C ARG A 135 0.19 16.20 -10.19
N ARG A 136 0.74 15.22 -10.91
CA ARG A 136 0.54 15.07 -12.35
C ARG A 136 -0.66 14.21 -12.70
N PHE A 137 -0.86 13.10 -12.00
CA PHE A 137 -1.81 12.06 -12.41
C PHE A 137 -3.04 11.95 -11.52
N ALA A 138 -3.00 12.47 -10.28
CA ALA A 138 -4.10 12.41 -9.33
C ALA A 138 -4.09 13.59 -8.32
N PRO A 139 -4.12 14.86 -8.78
CA PRO A 139 -3.98 16.03 -7.90
C PRO A 139 -5.09 16.13 -6.83
N GLU A 140 -6.26 15.57 -7.09
CA GLU A 140 -7.39 15.45 -6.16
C GLU A 140 -7.09 14.58 -4.93
N LEU A 141 -6.06 13.73 -4.97
CA LEU A 141 -5.62 12.93 -3.83
C LEU A 141 -4.68 13.69 -2.89
N ILE A 142 -4.11 14.81 -3.31
CA ILE A 142 -3.18 15.60 -2.48
C ILE A 142 -3.79 15.95 -1.10
N PRO A 143 -5.06 16.42 -0.99
CA PRO A 143 -5.67 16.68 0.31
C PRO A 143 -5.79 15.44 1.21
N LEU A 144 -5.95 14.24 0.63
CA LEU A 144 -6.00 12.97 1.39
C LEU A 144 -4.64 12.67 2.04
N PHE A 145 -3.54 12.91 1.33
CA PHE A 145 -2.19 12.73 1.87
C PHE A 145 -1.82 13.80 2.91
N ALA A 146 -2.35 15.01 2.75
CA ALA A 146 -2.07 16.12 3.66
C ALA A 146 -2.93 16.11 4.94
N CYS A 147 -4.02 15.33 4.99
CA CYS A 147 -4.90 15.34 6.15
C CYS A 147 -4.30 14.60 7.36
N PRO A 148 -4.67 14.96 8.60
CA PRO A 148 -4.22 14.23 9.78
C PRO A 148 -4.61 12.75 9.72
N GLY A 149 -3.64 11.85 9.89
CA GLY A 149 -3.85 10.40 9.75
C GLY A 149 -3.94 9.91 8.29
N GLY A 150 -3.69 10.78 7.31
CA GLY A 150 -3.54 10.40 5.91
C GLY A 150 -2.34 9.48 5.65
N PRO A 151 -2.24 8.89 4.44
CA PRO A 151 -1.13 8.02 4.08
C PRO A 151 0.20 8.75 4.21
N THR A 152 1.18 8.10 4.84
CA THR A 152 2.54 8.64 4.95
C THR A 152 3.46 7.98 3.92
N VAL A 153 4.48 8.69 3.45
CA VAL A 153 5.44 8.17 2.48
C VAL A 153 6.82 8.02 3.13
N LEU A 154 7.39 6.82 3.03
CA LEU A 154 8.75 6.49 3.44
C LEU A 154 9.59 6.10 2.21
N TYR A 155 10.54 6.97 1.87
CA TYR A 155 11.56 6.70 0.85
C TYR A 155 12.64 5.78 1.43
N ALA A 156 12.49 4.48 1.19
CA ALA A 156 13.23 3.42 1.86
C ALA A 156 14.75 3.53 1.68
N LYS A 157 15.21 3.90 0.49
CA LYS A 157 16.64 4.12 0.21
C LYS A 157 17.23 5.26 1.05
N GLU A 158 16.46 6.31 1.30
CA GLU A 158 16.88 7.44 2.14
C GLU A 158 16.99 7.03 3.61
N VAL A 159 16.03 6.23 4.08
CA VAL A 159 16.08 5.62 5.43
C VAL A 159 17.34 4.79 5.60
N LEU A 160 17.62 3.87 4.66
CA LEU A 160 18.81 3.02 4.70
C LEU A 160 20.10 3.84 4.67
N ARG A 161 20.16 4.87 3.80
CA ARG A 161 21.30 5.79 3.72
C ARG A 161 21.51 6.53 5.05
N ALA A 162 20.45 7.04 5.67
CA ALA A 162 20.52 7.72 6.97
C ALA A 162 21.01 6.78 8.08
N LEU A 163 20.54 5.53 8.11
CA LEU A 163 21.02 4.52 9.06
C LEU A 163 22.50 4.18 8.84
N ARG A 164 22.96 4.03 7.59
CA ARG A 164 24.37 3.81 7.26
C ARG A 164 25.27 4.97 7.72
N LEU A 165 24.80 6.21 7.59
CA LEU A 165 25.51 7.39 8.08
C LEU A 165 25.59 7.43 9.61
N ARG A 166 24.53 7.01 10.31
CA ARG A 166 24.53 6.89 11.79
C ARG A 166 25.39 5.72 12.29
N LYS A 167 25.37 4.57 11.60
CA LYS A 167 26.10 3.34 11.98
C LYS A 167 27.61 3.37 11.70
N LYS A 168 28.12 4.34 10.93
CA LYS A 168 29.56 4.67 10.96
C LYS A 168 30.08 5.05 12.37
N VAL A 169 29.21 5.13 13.38
CA VAL A 169 29.54 5.34 14.79
C VAL A 169 29.36 4.09 15.69
N ARG A 170 28.77 2.97 15.25
CA ARG A 170 28.65 1.73 16.08
C ARG A 170 28.69 0.41 15.27
N HIS A 171 29.67 -0.43 15.57
CA HIS A 171 30.08 -1.68 14.89
C HIS A 171 29.22 -2.95 15.19
N GLN A 172 27.89 -2.89 15.30
CA GLN A 172 27.14 -4.04 15.85
C GLN A 172 25.82 -4.43 15.17
N ASP A 173 25.58 -4.09 13.91
CA ASP A 173 24.37 -4.57 13.23
C ASP A 173 24.69 -5.20 11.87
N ASP A 174 24.72 -6.53 11.87
CA ASP A 174 25.07 -7.40 10.73
C ASP A 174 24.06 -7.32 9.57
N SER A 175 22.92 -6.64 9.74
CA SER A 175 21.89 -6.48 8.71
C SER A 175 22.23 -5.41 7.65
N VAL A 176 23.33 -4.68 7.80
CA VAL A 176 23.69 -3.58 6.88
C VAL A 176 24.94 -3.95 6.11
N ILE A 177 24.74 -4.48 4.90
CA ILE A 177 25.84 -4.75 3.96
C ILE A 177 26.65 -3.45 3.77
N PRO A 178 27.96 -3.46 4.06
CA PRO A 178 28.82 -2.30 3.86
C PRO A 178 28.84 -1.91 2.38
N ALA A 179 28.71 -0.61 2.10
CA ALA A 179 28.76 -0.05 0.73
C ALA A 179 30.11 -0.25 0.00
N LYS A 180 31.05 -1.02 0.56
CA LYS A 180 32.39 -1.25 0.02
C LYS A 180 32.47 -2.41 -0.98
N HIS A 181 31.36 -3.06 -1.30
CA HIS A 181 31.32 -4.16 -2.28
C HIS A 181 30.84 -3.73 -3.68
N VAL A 182 30.61 -2.43 -3.92
CA VAL A 182 30.02 -1.94 -5.19
C VAL A 182 30.96 -2.12 -6.39
N ASP A 183 32.28 -2.16 -6.20
CA ASP A 183 33.26 -2.16 -7.31
C ASP A 183 33.80 -3.55 -7.69
N ALA A 184 33.24 -4.65 -7.16
CA ALA A 184 33.84 -5.99 -7.25
C ALA A 184 32.99 -7.06 -7.98
N TYR A 185 31.87 -6.70 -8.58
CA TYR A 185 30.99 -7.65 -9.28
C TYR A 185 31.29 -7.67 -10.78
N TRP A 186 31.46 -8.88 -11.32
CA TRP A 186 32.04 -9.11 -12.66
C TRP A 186 31.01 -9.50 -13.71
N ASP A 187 29.72 -9.64 -13.36
CA ASP A 187 28.61 -9.92 -14.29
C ASP A 187 27.24 -9.31 -13.89
N ASP A 188 26.26 -9.42 -14.81
CA ASP A 188 24.91 -8.84 -14.68
C ASP A 188 24.04 -9.56 -13.62
N GLU A 189 24.24 -10.86 -13.40
CA GLU A 189 23.48 -11.67 -12.44
C GLU A 189 23.82 -11.24 -11.00
N ASP A 190 25.11 -11.06 -10.72
CA ASP A 190 25.58 -10.51 -9.44
C ASP A 190 25.03 -9.10 -9.19
N THR A 191 24.92 -8.28 -10.24
CA THR A 191 24.37 -6.92 -10.15
C THR A 191 22.89 -6.94 -9.79
N GLN A 192 22.09 -7.81 -10.43
CA GLN A 192 20.67 -7.96 -10.13
C GLN A 192 20.45 -8.48 -8.71
N ARG A 193 21.22 -9.49 -8.30
CA ARG A 193 21.16 -10.03 -6.94
C ARG A 193 21.52 -8.97 -5.90
N PHE A 194 22.55 -8.17 -6.15
CA PHE A 194 22.92 -7.08 -5.25
C PHE A 194 21.80 -6.04 -5.15
N LYS A 195 21.23 -5.63 -6.30
CA LYS A 195 20.12 -4.68 -6.35
C LYS A 195 18.92 -5.20 -5.55
N PHE A 196 18.58 -6.47 -5.70
CA PHE A 196 17.52 -7.13 -4.94
C PHE A 196 17.77 -7.04 -3.42
N VAL A 197 18.96 -7.46 -2.98
CA VAL A 197 19.30 -7.42 -1.55
C VAL A 197 19.31 -6.00 -0.99
N GLU A 198 19.82 -5.02 -1.75
CA GLU A 198 19.79 -3.62 -1.32
C GLU A 198 18.36 -3.07 -1.23
N MET A 199 17.50 -3.39 -2.20
CA MET A 199 16.10 -3.00 -2.23
C MET A 199 15.27 -3.65 -1.12
N SER A 200 15.54 -4.91 -0.80
CA SER A 200 14.92 -5.62 0.33
C SER A 200 15.38 -5.03 1.66
N ALA A 201 16.68 -4.80 1.83
CA ALA A 201 17.24 -4.21 3.04
C ALA A 201 16.71 -2.78 3.30
N SER A 202 16.55 -1.95 2.26
CA SER A 202 15.97 -0.61 2.42
C SER A 202 14.52 -0.67 2.88
N LYS A 203 13.70 -1.53 2.26
CA LYS A 203 12.30 -1.75 2.65
C LYS A 203 12.20 -2.26 4.09
N PHE A 204 12.96 -3.30 4.44
CA PHE A 204 13.00 -3.87 5.78
C PHE A 204 13.30 -2.80 6.83
N HIS A 205 14.32 -1.97 6.61
CA HIS A 205 14.72 -0.96 7.57
C HIS A 205 13.69 0.17 7.71
N ALA A 206 13.04 0.58 6.63
CA ALA A 206 11.95 1.55 6.68
C ALA A 206 10.73 1.00 7.43
N MET A 207 10.28 -0.21 7.07
CA MET A 207 9.19 -0.90 7.76
C MET A 207 9.52 -1.15 9.24
N LYS A 208 10.75 -1.56 9.57
CA LYS A 208 11.15 -1.79 10.97
C LYS A 208 11.07 -0.52 11.82
N LEU A 209 11.52 0.63 11.30
CA LEU A 209 11.46 1.88 12.05
C LEU A 209 10.02 2.31 12.31
N GLU A 210 9.18 2.24 11.28
CA GLU A 210 7.77 2.58 11.39
C GLU A 210 7.03 1.62 12.33
N PHE A 211 7.27 0.31 12.23
CA PHE A 211 6.72 -0.69 13.15
C PHE A 211 7.06 -0.36 14.60
N LEU A 212 8.33 -0.08 14.88
CA LEU A 212 8.78 0.24 16.23
C LEU A 212 8.19 1.57 16.72
N GLU A 213 8.11 2.59 15.87
CA GLU A 213 7.49 3.87 16.22
C GLU A 213 6.00 3.68 16.52
N PHE A 214 5.26 3.05 15.62
CA PHE A 214 3.83 2.82 15.72
C PHE A 214 3.46 2.02 16.97
N PHE A 215 4.17 0.92 17.25
CA PHE A 215 3.89 0.08 18.43
C PHE A 215 4.66 0.51 19.70
N SER A 216 5.50 1.55 19.66
CA SER A 216 6.20 2.05 20.86
C SER A 216 5.24 2.71 21.85
N GLY A 217 5.46 2.48 23.15
CA GLY A 217 4.68 3.13 24.23
C GLY A 217 3.20 2.69 24.30
N ARG A 218 2.84 1.69 23.50
CA ARG A 218 1.50 1.17 23.31
C ARG A 218 1.30 -0.14 24.08
N GLU A 219 1.42 -0.06 25.40
CA GLU A 219 1.10 -1.19 26.29
C GLU A 219 -0.40 -1.54 26.19
N GLY A 220 -0.72 -2.82 26.10
CA GLY A 220 -2.12 -3.29 26.17
C GLY A 220 -2.83 -3.64 24.85
N HIS A 221 -2.13 -3.64 23.70
CA HIS A 221 -2.74 -4.19 22.48
C HIS A 221 -2.93 -5.69 22.64
N SER A 222 -4.16 -6.17 22.43
CA SER A 222 -4.46 -7.60 22.43
C SER A 222 -3.91 -8.32 21.20
N ARG A 223 -3.48 -7.57 20.18
CA ARG A 223 -3.01 -8.07 18.88
C ARG A 223 -2.10 -7.06 18.19
N ARG A 224 -1.24 -7.53 17.28
CA ARG A 224 -0.54 -6.71 16.30
C ARG A 224 -0.73 -7.30 14.90
N ASN A 225 -1.11 -6.48 13.94
CA ASN A 225 -1.25 -6.83 12.54
C ASN A 225 -0.28 -6.01 11.71
N ILE A 226 0.48 -6.70 10.87
CA ILE A 226 1.29 -6.11 9.79
C ILE A 226 0.70 -6.61 8.48
N ILE A 227 0.22 -5.70 7.64
CA ILE A 227 -0.31 -6.03 6.32
C ILE A 227 0.59 -5.36 5.28
N ASN A 228 0.99 -6.09 4.25
CA ASN A 228 1.85 -5.58 3.18
C ASN A 228 1.29 -5.97 1.81
N PHE A 229 1.16 -4.98 0.94
CA PHE A 229 0.85 -5.15 -0.48
C PHE A 229 1.99 -4.59 -1.31
N GLY A 230 2.54 -5.40 -2.21
CA GLY A 230 3.60 -5.01 -3.13
C GLY A 230 3.66 -5.96 -4.32
N ASP A 231 4.15 -5.50 -5.46
CA ASP A 231 4.28 -6.26 -6.70
C ASP A 231 5.64 -6.96 -6.84
N MET A 232 6.66 -6.49 -6.12
CA MET A 232 8.01 -7.05 -6.19
C MET A 232 8.36 -7.95 -4.97
N GLU A 233 9.23 -8.93 -5.23
CA GLU A 233 9.63 -9.93 -4.23
C GLU A 233 10.38 -9.33 -3.03
N TYR A 234 11.09 -8.21 -3.23
CA TYR A 234 11.88 -7.60 -2.16
C TYR A 234 11.03 -6.90 -1.09
N GLU A 235 9.83 -6.41 -1.38
CA GLU A 235 8.85 -5.98 -0.36
C GLU A 235 8.36 -7.17 0.44
N HIS A 236 8.04 -8.25 -0.26
CA HIS A 236 7.49 -9.46 0.30
C HIS A 236 8.50 -10.13 1.24
N GLU A 237 9.77 -10.20 0.86
CA GLU A 237 10.84 -10.66 1.75
C GLU A 237 11.07 -9.72 2.93
N ALA A 238 11.08 -8.40 2.70
CA ALA A 238 11.32 -7.41 3.75
C ALA A 238 10.31 -7.49 4.90
N VAL A 239 9.02 -7.64 4.60
CA VAL A 239 7.98 -7.75 5.64
C VAL A 239 8.03 -9.11 6.36
N ARG A 240 8.41 -10.18 5.66
CA ARG A 240 8.62 -11.50 6.27
C ARG A 240 9.80 -11.50 7.22
N GLU A 241 10.92 -10.89 6.82
CA GLU A 241 12.05 -10.70 7.73
C GLU A 241 11.64 -9.85 8.94
N LEU A 242 10.85 -8.79 8.75
CA LEU A 242 10.30 -8.02 9.86
C LEU A 242 9.50 -8.90 10.82
N GLY A 243 8.58 -9.72 10.30
CA GLY A 243 7.81 -10.68 11.11
C GLY A 243 8.71 -11.61 11.92
N MET A 244 9.65 -12.28 11.26
CA MET A 244 10.60 -13.19 11.91
C MET A 244 11.39 -12.50 13.02
N ARG A 245 11.89 -11.27 12.78
CA ARG A 245 12.68 -10.48 13.75
C ARG A 245 11.85 -9.98 14.93
N MET A 246 10.52 -9.93 14.80
CA MET A 246 9.60 -9.43 15.81
C MET A 246 8.78 -10.54 16.49
N SER A 247 9.03 -11.81 16.15
CA SER A 247 8.32 -12.98 16.69
C SER A 247 8.39 -13.12 18.21
N GLU A 248 9.47 -12.65 18.83
CA GLU A 248 9.65 -12.69 20.29
C GLU A 248 8.86 -11.60 21.04
N LEU A 249 8.29 -10.61 20.34
CA LEU A 249 7.49 -9.57 20.97
C LEU A 249 6.15 -10.13 21.46
N GLN A 250 5.63 -9.56 22.54
CA GLN A 250 4.32 -9.92 23.07
C GLN A 250 3.33 -8.75 22.94
N PRO A 251 2.14 -8.95 22.34
CA PRO A 251 1.76 -10.14 21.55
C PRO A 251 2.59 -10.24 20.24
N GLU A 252 2.77 -11.46 19.75
CA GLU A 252 3.44 -11.74 18.47
C GLU A 252 2.68 -11.07 17.32
N PRO A 253 3.36 -10.39 16.37
CA PRO A 253 2.68 -9.76 15.24
C PRO A 253 2.26 -10.79 14.20
N HIS A 254 1.00 -10.71 13.75
CA HIS A 254 0.53 -11.45 12.60
C HIS A 254 0.90 -10.72 11.31
N VAL A 255 1.65 -11.38 10.43
CA VAL A 255 2.11 -10.83 9.16
C VAL A 255 1.26 -11.34 8.02
N LYS A 256 0.72 -10.40 7.21
CA LYS A 256 -0.13 -10.67 6.07
C LYS A 256 0.50 -10.04 4.84
N SER A 257 1.23 -10.83 4.07
CA SER A 257 1.98 -10.39 2.89
C SER A 257 1.29 -10.88 1.62
N PHE A 258 1.04 -9.95 0.70
CA PHE A 258 0.44 -10.20 -0.60
C PHE A 258 1.41 -9.70 -1.68
N LEU A 259 2.06 -10.63 -2.38
CA LEU A 259 2.85 -10.34 -3.57
C LEU A 259 1.90 -10.30 -4.78
N LEU A 260 1.82 -9.16 -5.45
CA LEU A 260 0.85 -8.84 -6.50
C LEU A 260 1.49 -8.97 -7.90
N PRO A 261 0.68 -9.04 -8.98
CA PRO A 261 1.21 -9.02 -10.34
C PRO A 261 1.91 -7.71 -10.68
N GLU A 262 3.09 -7.83 -11.29
CA GLU A 262 3.93 -6.73 -11.77
C GLU A 262 3.34 -6.05 -13.01
N ALA A 263 3.72 -4.78 -13.21
CA ALA A 263 3.42 -4.00 -14.42
C ALA A 263 1.95 -4.08 -14.90
N PRO A 264 0.95 -3.83 -14.03
CA PRO A 264 -0.45 -3.93 -14.41
C PRO A 264 -0.83 -2.85 -15.43
N LYS A 265 -1.79 -3.15 -16.30
CA LYS A 265 -2.51 -2.10 -17.03
C LYS A 265 -3.30 -1.25 -16.02
N ILE A 266 -3.59 0.01 -16.35
CA ILE A 266 -4.39 0.89 -15.49
C ILE A 266 -5.76 0.25 -15.15
N SER A 267 -6.42 -0.39 -16.12
CA SER A 267 -7.70 -1.06 -15.90
C SER A 267 -7.60 -2.27 -14.95
N GLU A 268 -6.53 -3.06 -15.05
CA GLU A 268 -6.27 -4.21 -14.17
C GLU A 268 -6.05 -3.74 -12.73
N LEU A 269 -5.21 -2.71 -12.57
CA LEU A 269 -4.93 -2.09 -11.27
C LEU A 269 -6.20 -1.46 -10.65
N THR A 270 -7.03 -0.80 -11.45
CA THR A 270 -8.29 -0.20 -11.00
C THR A 270 -9.21 -1.26 -10.38
N VAL A 271 -9.43 -2.38 -11.07
CA VAL A 271 -10.27 -3.48 -10.56
C VAL A 271 -9.63 -4.12 -9.32
N ARG A 272 -8.30 -4.28 -9.32
CA ARG A 272 -7.55 -4.83 -8.17
C ARG A 272 -7.69 -3.97 -6.93
N LEU A 273 -7.58 -2.65 -7.03
CA LEU A 273 -7.74 -1.73 -5.90
C LEU A 273 -9.15 -1.81 -5.30
N GLU A 274 -10.19 -1.92 -6.13
CA GLU A 274 -11.57 -2.13 -5.67
C GLU A 274 -11.76 -3.49 -4.98
N LEU A 275 -11.17 -4.55 -5.53
CA LEU A 275 -11.18 -5.87 -4.91
C LEU A 275 -10.49 -5.85 -3.55
N LEU A 276 -9.26 -5.35 -3.48
CA LEU A 276 -8.49 -5.27 -2.23
C LEU A 276 -9.20 -4.41 -1.19
N ARG A 277 -9.85 -3.32 -1.60
CA ARG A 277 -10.69 -2.50 -0.73
C ARG A 277 -11.81 -3.31 -0.08
N LEU A 278 -12.52 -4.14 -0.86
CA LEU A 278 -13.59 -5.00 -0.33
C LEU A 278 -13.05 -6.09 0.60
N LEU A 279 -11.88 -6.66 0.30
CA LEU A 279 -11.28 -7.72 1.11
C LEU A 279 -10.65 -7.21 2.40
N LEU A 280 -10.32 -5.92 2.49
CA LEU A 280 -9.57 -5.35 3.60
C LEU A 280 -10.16 -5.64 4.99
N PRO A 281 -11.48 -5.54 5.24
CA PRO A 281 -12.05 -5.89 6.54
C PRO A 281 -11.80 -7.35 6.94
N ALA A 282 -11.89 -8.28 5.98
CA ALA A 282 -11.60 -9.69 6.21
C ALA A 282 -10.11 -9.92 6.46
N ILE A 283 -9.23 -9.27 5.69
CA ILE A 283 -7.77 -9.34 5.87
C ILE A 283 -7.38 -8.85 7.27
N VAL A 284 -7.92 -7.70 7.71
CA VAL A 284 -7.61 -7.10 9.02
C VAL A 284 -8.12 -7.97 10.16
N SER A 285 -9.33 -8.53 10.02
CA SER A 285 -9.94 -9.40 11.02
C SER A 285 -9.24 -10.74 11.14
N HIS A 286 -8.63 -11.25 10.08
CA HIS A 286 -8.04 -12.59 10.00
C HIS A 286 -6.92 -12.82 11.03
N SER A 287 -7.11 -13.70 12.01
CA SER A 287 -6.26 -13.82 13.22
C SER A 287 -5.00 -14.69 13.06
N SER A 288 -4.51 -14.86 11.83
CA SER A 288 -3.27 -15.58 11.56
C SER A 288 -2.45 -14.87 10.49
N ASP A 289 -1.25 -15.40 10.25
CA ASP A 289 -0.42 -14.97 9.14
C ASP A 289 -1.09 -15.31 7.81
N ILE A 290 -0.84 -14.47 6.82
CA ILE A 290 -1.18 -14.71 5.42
C ILE A 290 0.10 -14.50 4.62
N ASP A 291 0.41 -15.48 3.79
CA ASP A 291 1.60 -15.45 2.95
C ASP A 291 1.17 -15.88 1.55
N LEU A 292 0.88 -14.91 0.69
CA LEU A 292 0.33 -15.15 -0.64
C LEU A 292 1.24 -14.58 -1.72
N ASP A 293 1.69 -15.47 -2.57
CA ASP A 293 2.22 -15.15 -3.89
C ASP A 293 1.09 -15.22 -4.92
N LEU A 294 0.72 -14.05 -5.44
CA LEU A 294 -0.29 -13.86 -6.48
C LEU A 294 0.33 -13.34 -7.78
N LYS A 295 1.66 -13.19 -7.86
CA LYS A 295 2.36 -12.53 -8.98
C LYS A 295 2.08 -13.20 -10.32
N GLU A 296 2.17 -14.53 -10.35
CA GLU A 296 1.94 -15.36 -11.55
C GLU A 296 0.92 -16.47 -11.29
N SER A 297 0.05 -16.29 -10.29
CA SER A 297 -0.90 -17.34 -9.92
C SER A 297 -2.00 -17.47 -10.99
N PRO A 298 -2.27 -18.68 -11.51
CA PRO A 298 -3.39 -18.89 -12.45
C PRO A 298 -4.75 -18.98 -11.73
N VAL A 299 -4.77 -18.97 -10.39
CA VAL A 299 -5.98 -19.15 -9.57
C VAL A 299 -6.02 -18.21 -8.34
N PRO A 300 -5.79 -16.91 -8.50
CA PRO A 300 -5.59 -15.96 -7.39
C PRO A 300 -6.81 -15.90 -6.47
N MET A 301 -8.02 -15.94 -7.02
CA MET A 301 -9.26 -15.94 -6.23
C MET A 301 -9.42 -17.20 -5.35
N LYS A 302 -8.93 -18.36 -5.81
CA LYS A 302 -8.93 -19.60 -5.00
C LYS A 302 -7.90 -19.54 -3.87
N LEU A 303 -6.75 -18.91 -4.11
CA LEU A 303 -5.74 -18.70 -3.07
C LEU A 303 -6.25 -17.74 -1.99
N LEU A 304 -6.86 -16.62 -2.39
CA LEU A 304 -7.51 -15.67 -1.47
C LEU A 304 -8.64 -16.32 -0.68
N SER A 305 -9.51 -17.08 -1.35
CA SER A 305 -10.58 -17.86 -0.74
C SER A 305 -10.07 -18.78 0.36
N LYS A 306 -9.01 -19.55 0.08
CA LYS A 306 -8.38 -20.46 1.05
C LYS A 306 -7.75 -19.71 2.22
N ALA A 307 -7.01 -18.63 1.94
CA ALA A 307 -6.31 -17.85 2.97
C ALA A 307 -7.28 -17.15 3.93
N LEU A 308 -8.32 -16.52 3.38
CA LEU A 308 -9.31 -15.78 4.17
C LEU A 308 -10.41 -16.68 4.73
N ARG A 309 -10.45 -17.96 4.35
CA ARG A 309 -11.50 -18.94 4.72
C ARG A 309 -12.88 -18.52 4.23
N LEU A 310 -12.94 -18.01 3.00
CA LEU A 310 -14.13 -17.53 2.31
C LEU A 310 -14.39 -18.39 1.06
N PRO A 311 -15.04 -19.55 1.16
CA PRO A 311 -15.15 -20.50 0.05
C PRO A 311 -15.87 -19.92 -1.18
N GLU A 312 -16.85 -19.04 -0.98
CA GLU A 312 -17.61 -18.38 -2.04
C GLU A 312 -16.72 -17.47 -2.90
N LEU A 313 -15.68 -16.87 -2.30
CA LEU A 313 -14.74 -15.99 -3.01
C LEU A 313 -14.01 -16.70 -4.16
N GLY A 314 -13.81 -18.03 -4.04
CA GLY A 314 -13.09 -18.82 -5.04
C GLY A 314 -13.85 -19.05 -6.35
N GLN A 315 -15.13 -18.67 -6.40
CA GLN A 315 -15.99 -18.80 -7.58
C GLN A 315 -16.14 -17.49 -8.37
N VAL A 316 -15.74 -16.36 -7.79
CA VAL A 316 -15.89 -15.06 -8.45
C VAL A 316 -14.88 -14.93 -9.58
N ASP A 317 -15.35 -14.58 -10.78
CA ASP A 317 -14.48 -14.34 -11.93
C ASP A 317 -13.99 -12.89 -11.95
N LEU A 318 -12.73 -12.70 -11.52
CA LEU A 318 -12.03 -11.42 -11.55
C LEU A 318 -10.65 -11.57 -12.18
N ALA A 319 -10.52 -12.43 -13.21
CA ALA A 319 -9.23 -12.69 -13.87
C ALA A 319 -8.51 -11.41 -14.31
N HIS A 320 -9.25 -10.41 -14.81
CA HIS A 320 -8.69 -9.15 -15.28
C HIS A 320 -7.93 -8.38 -14.19
N ALA A 321 -8.34 -8.49 -12.93
CA ALA A 321 -7.62 -7.86 -11.81
C ALA A 321 -6.19 -8.41 -11.65
N TRP A 322 -5.89 -9.55 -12.27
CA TRP A 322 -4.66 -10.32 -12.10
C TRP A 322 -3.84 -10.43 -13.39
N GLY A 323 -4.13 -9.60 -14.40
CA GLY A 323 -3.39 -9.60 -15.68
C GLY A 323 -3.90 -10.62 -16.70
N ASP A 324 -4.93 -11.37 -16.36
CA ASP A 324 -5.51 -12.42 -17.20
C ASP A 324 -6.86 -12.02 -17.79
N GLY A 325 -7.07 -12.31 -19.07
CA GLY A 325 -8.35 -12.09 -19.73
C GLY A 325 -8.54 -10.70 -20.35
N PRO A 326 -9.68 -10.46 -21.02
CA PRO A 326 -9.98 -9.20 -21.67
C PRO A 326 -10.40 -8.13 -20.65
N THR A 327 -10.24 -6.85 -21.01
CA THR A 327 -10.80 -5.74 -20.22
C THR A 327 -12.31 -5.90 -20.10
N PRO A 328 -12.86 -6.07 -18.88
CA PRO A 328 -14.29 -6.24 -18.66
C PRO A 328 -15.02 -4.92 -18.85
N SER A 329 -16.31 -5.02 -19.17
CA SER A 329 -17.25 -3.90 -19.10
C SER A 329 -17.44 -3.44 -17.65
N THR A 330 -17.93 -2.21 -17.48
CA THR A 330 -18.17 -1.66 -16.15
C THR A 330 -19.26 -2.44 -15.40
N GLU A 331 -20.27 -2.94 -16.12
CA GLU A 331 -21.33 -3.79 -15.58
C GLU A 331 -20.81 -5.14 -15.08
N GLU A 332 -19.88 -5.77 -15.82
CA GLU A 332 -19.24 -7.03 -15.41
C GLU A 332 -18.42 -6.81 -14.12
N VAL A 333 -17.60 -5.76 -14.06
CA VAL A 333 -16.84 -5.42 -12.85
C VAL A 333 -17.78 -5.19 -11.67
N ALA A 334 -18.85 -4.42 -11.86
CA ALA A 334 -19.82 -4.15 -10.80
C ALA A 334 -20.50 -5.43 -10.30
N SER A 335 -20.89 -6.33 -11.20
CA SER A 335 -21.48 -7.63 -10.85
C SER A 335 -20.51 -8.48 -10.02
N CYS A 336 -19.26 -8.62 -10.46
CA CYS A 336 -18.27 -9.41 -9.74
C CYS A 336 -17.94 -8.81 -8.36
N LEU A 337 -17.85 -7.48 -8.24
CA LEU A 337 -17.63 -6.83 -6.94
C LEU A 337 -18.82 -7.00 -5.98
N VAL A 338 -20.06 -7.10 -6.49
CA VAL A 338 -21.23 -7.47 -5.69
C VAL A 338 -21.11 -8.91 -5.19
N GLU A 339 -20.68 -9.85 -6.03
CA GLU A 339 -20.46 -11.24 -5.61
C GLU A 339 -19.39 -11.34 -4.51
N VAL A 340 -18.29 -10.57 -4.62
CA VAL A 340 -17.28 -10.46 -3.55
C VAL A 340 -17.90 -9.95 -2.25
N ALA A 341 -18.69 -8.87 -2.33
CA ALA A 341 -19.36 -8.30 -1.15
C ALA A 341 -20.33 -9.30 -0.50
N MET A 342 -21.06 -10.09 -1.29
CA MET A 342 -21.94 -11.14 -0.80
C MET A 342 -21.16 -12.27 -0.12
N ALA A 343 -20.05 -12.72 -0.72
CA ALA A 343 -19.15 -13.73 -0.14
C ALA A 343 -18.57 -13.32 1.22
N LEU A 344 -18.36 -12.02 1.43
CA LEU A 344 -17.88 -11.48 2.72
C LEU A 344 -18.97 -11.48 3.80
N GLN A 345 -20.24 -11.36 3.42
CA GLN A 345 -21.37 -11.35 4.35
C GLN A 345 -21.74 -12.76 4.83
N THR A 346 -21.66 -13.77 3.97
CA THR A 346 -22.02 -15.15 4.29
C THR A 346 -21.11 -15.77 5.36
N SER A 347 -19.86 -15.31 5.47
CA SER A 347 -18.90 -15.79 6.48
C SER A 347 -19.04 -15.14 7.86
N SER A 348 -19.88 -14.11 8.00
CA SER A 348 -20.14 -13.43 9.27
C SER A 348 -21.37 -13.99 10.02
N ALA A 349 -22.04 -14.99 9.44
CA ALA A 349 -23.15 -15.76 10.02
C ALA A 349 -22.65 -17.16 10.39
#